data_AF-A0A6H0A291-F1
#
_entry.id   AF-A0A6H0A291-F1
#
_cell.length_a   1.000
_cell.length_b   1.000
_cell.length_c   1.000
_cell.angle_alpha   90.00
_cell.angle_beta   90.00
_cell.angle_gamma   90.00
#
_symmetry.space_group_name_H-M   'P 1'
#
loop_
_entity.id
_entity.type
_entity.pdbx_description
1 polymer ?
#
loop_
_entity_poly.entity_id
_entity_poly.type
_entity_poly.pdbx_seq_one_letter_code
_entity_poly.pdbx_strand_id
1 'polypeptide(L)'
;MVKGASKKAVKMAAKAIATKLNISLWYVWAWVLGILAVILLIIVIFGTIITAVKIEEDKQKEQVSGGDGGCQVSGGSVNDKGISVFEKNAKGGALEGKSEQIQKIAKKHNVPPKLFMAIIASESQWGKGVNATKQKNPLSVMGAGTIHSDHAKFDTIEKGLEAGAKNLDKLYISKGLTTPEKIGPKYAPTEGATNDPTGMNNSWIPTVKSIMSSLGDGKGEAKVSCDSDVPAGKSIKKLDKVLKKHDGKLPKYSGKKFEPNTYAYNQCTWYVYNRRKELGLPVTLLFGNGGDWPEKAKQQGYKTGKEPKVGAMVSWPYNSEDFGSTEYGHIAFVEEVKKNGEIRVSEYNIKPFEYGERTFKPKKDLTFIY
;
A
#
# COMPACT_ATOMS: atom_id res chain seq x y z
N MET A 1 43.97 20.05 48.01
CA MET A 1 43.67 19.31 49.27
C MET A 1 42.54 18.27 49.17
N VAL A 2 41.62 18.34 48.21
CA VAL A 2 40.40 17.49 48.17
C VAL A 2 40.65 15.98 47.89
N LYS A 3 41.68 15.60 47.10
CA LYS A 3 41.99 14.18 46.80
C LYS A 3 42.51 13.36 48.00
N GLY A 4 43.08 14.01 49.03
CA GLY A 4 43.67 13.32 50.19
C GLY A 4 42.64 12.88 51.24
N ALA A 5 41.60 13.70 51.46
CA ALA A 5 40.54 13.41 52.43
C ALA A 5 39.67 12.21 52.01
N SER A 6 39.40 12.08 50.71
CA SER A 6 38.65 10.96 50.12
C SER A 6 39.33 9.61 50.37
N LYS A 7 40.65 9.49 50.15
CA LYS A 7 41.38 8.23 50.38
C LYS A 7 41.37 7.80 51.85
N LYS A 8 41.44 8.76 52.78
CA LYS A 8 41.42 8.50 54.22
C LYS A 8 40.05 7.99 54.66
N ALA A 9 38.97 8.58 54.15
CA ALA A 9 37.60 8.13 54.39
C ALA A 9 37.34 6.71 53.88
N VAL A 10 37.78 6.38 52.65
CA VAL A 10 37.63 5.03 52.08
C VAL A 10 38.38 3.98 52.90
N LYS A 11 39.60 4.29 53.37
CA LYS A 11 40.38 3.36 54.20
C LYS A 11 39.74 3.13 55.58
N MET A 12 39.10 4.15 56.16
CA MET A 12 38.35 4.01 57.42
C MET A 12 37.10 3.17 57.22
N ALA A 13 36.34 3.38 56.14
CA ALA A 13 35.16 2.58 55.81
C ALA A 13 35.50 1.10 55.59
N ALA A 14 36.57 0.80 54.83
CA ALA A 14 37.02 -0.57 54.60
C ALA A 14 37.42 -1.28 55.90
N LYS A 15 38.07 -0.57 56.84
CA LYS A 15 38.41 -1.10 58.17
C LYS A 15 37.16 -1.39 59.01
N ALA A 16 36.19 -0.48 59.03
CA ALA A 16 34.94 -0.69 59.77
C ALA A 16 34.16 -1.91 59.26
N ILE A 17 34.13 -2.12 57.95
CA ILE A 17 33.49 -3.29 57.32
C ILE A 17 34.22 -4.58 57.68
N ALA A 18 35.55 -4.60 57.62
CA ALA A 18 36.36 -5.76 58.00
C ALA A 18 36.12 -6.19 59.45
N THR A 19 36.09 -5.23 60.38
CA THR A 19 35.82 -5.47 61.80
C THR A 19 34.39 -5.97 62.02
N LYS A 20 33.39 -5.37 61.37
CA LYS A 20 31.98 -5.78 61.51
C LYS A 20 31.73 -7.21 61.00
N LEU A 21 32.44 -7.61 59.94
CA LEU A 21 32.29 -8.93 59.31
C LEU A 21 33.28 -9.97 59.87
N ASN A 22 34.15 -9.61 60.81
CA ASN A 22 35.22 -10.45 61.36
C ASN A 22 36.10 -11.11 60.28
N ILE A 23 36.46 -10.35 59.25
CA ILE A 23 37.32 -10.80 58.15
C ILE A 23 38.55 -9.90 58.05
N SER A 24 39.65 -10.44 57.53
CA SER A 24 40.85 -9.64 57.31
C SER A 24 40.62 -8.56 56.26
N LEU A 25 41.23 -7.38 56.47
CA LEU A 25 41.05 -6.19 55.64
C LEU A 25 41.33 -6.45 54.15
N TRP A 26 42.22 -7.38 53.82
CA TRP A 26 42.54 -7.73 52.44
C TRP A 26 41.37 -8.39 51.69
N TYR A 27 40.48 -9.13 52.37
CA TYR A 27 39.27 -9.69 51.74
C TYR A 27 38.29 -8.61 51.32
N VAL A 28 38.16 -7.52 52.10
CA VAL A 28 37.32 -6.37 51.74
C VAL A 28 37.83 -5.71 50.46
N TRP A 29 39.15 -5.55 50.34
CA TRP A 29 39.76 -5.01 49.11
C TRP A 29 39.65 -5.98 47.94
N ALA A 30 39.78 -7.29 48.17
CA ALA A 30 39.56 -8.31 47.14
C ALA A 30 38.11 -8.30 46.62
N TRP A 31 37.12 -8.11 47.49
CA TRP A 31 35.71 -7.99 47.10
C TRP A 31 35.41 -6.73 46.31
N VAL A 32 35.96 -5.58 46.73
CA VAL A 32 35.82 -4.32 45.99
C VAL A 32 36.45 -4.45 44.59
N LEU A 33 37.64 -5.05 44.50
CA LEU A 33 38.28 -5.32 43.22
C LEU A 33 37.48 -6.32 42.36
N GLY A 34 36.89 -7.35 42.98
CA GLY A 34 36.02 -8.30 42.31
C GLY A 34 34.74 -7.66 41.75
N ILE A 35 34.07 -6.82 42.54
CA ILE A 35 32.88 -6.08 42.09
C ILE A 35 33.23 -5.12 40.95
N LEU A 36 34.35 -4.40 41.05
CA LEU A 36 34.83 -3.54 39.97
C LEU A 36 35.15 -4.34 38.70
N ALA A 37 35.76 -5.52 38.84
CA ALA A 37 36.02 -6.42 37.71
C ALA A 37 34.72 -6.93 37.07
N VAL A 38 33.68 -7.25 37.86
CA VAL A 38 32.36 -7.67 37.35
C VAL A 38 31.66 -6.50 36.63
N ILE A 39 31.68 -5.29 37.18
CA ILE A 39 31.11 -4.11 36.53
C ILE A 39 31.84 -3.83 35.20
N LEU A 40 33.17 -3.95 35.18
CA LEU A 40 33.97 -3.75 33.98
C LEU A 40 33.68 -4.85 32.94
N LEU A 41 33.46 -6.09 33.37
CA LEU A 41 33.01 -7.19 32.52
C LEU A 41 31.62 -6.90 31.92
N ILE A 42 30.67 -6.40 32.71
CA ILE A 42 29.34 -6.02 32.24
C ILE A 42 29.42 -4.88 31.22
N ILE A 43 30.27 -3.87 31.45
CA ILE A 43 30.49 -2.77 30.50
C ILE A 43 31.10 -3.28 29.20
N VAL A 44 32.04 -4.23 29.25
CA VAL A 44 32.62 -4.87 28.06
C VAL A 44 31.57 -5.72 27.34
N ILE A 45 30.73 -6.46 28.05
CA ILE A 45 29.63 -7.25 27.47
C ILE A 45 28.59 -6.32 26.82
N PHE A 46 28.15 -5.27 27.49
CA PHE A 46 27.21 -4.30 26.91
C PHE A 46 27.84 -3.50 25.77
N GLY A 47 29.12 -3.12 25.88
CA GLY A 47 29.86 -2.45 24.81
C GLY A 47 30.06 -3.35 23.59
N THR A 48 30.31 -4.63 23.78
CA THR A 48 30.38 -5.62 22.68
C THR A 48 29.00 -5.92 22.11
N ILE A 49 27.92 -5.94 22.91
CA ILE A 49 26.54 -6.05 22.40
C ILE A 49 26.16 -4.81 21.60
N ILE A 50 26.43 -3.59 22.09
CA ILE A 50 26.13 -2.34 21.35
C ILE A 50 26.95 -2.30 20.05
N THR A 51 28.22 -2.70 20.09
CA THR A 51 29.08 -2.77 18.90
C THR A 51 28.65 -3.88 17.97
N ALA A 52 28.21 -5.04 18.47
CA ALA A 52 27.66 -6.14 17.68
C ALA A 52 26.34 -5.74 17.03
N VAL A 53 25.43 -5.08 17.76
CA VAL A 53 24.17 -4.52 17.23
C VAL A 53 24.45 -3.46 16.17
N LYS A 54 25.48 -2.63 16.36
CA LYS A 54 25.90 -1.62 15.37
C LYS A 54 26.57 -2.26 14.16
N ILE A 55 27.39 -3.29 14.35
CA ILE A 55 27.93 -4.14 13.29
C ILE A 55 26.81 -4.92 12.58
N GLU A 56 25.72 -5.29 13.26
CA GLU A 56 24.56 -5.95 12.65
C GLU A 56 23.70 -4.95 11.87
N GLU A 57 23.59 -3.71 12.35
CA GLU A 57 22.97 -2.59 11.64
C GLU A 57 23.80 -2.17 10.42
N ASP A 58 25.12 -2.15 10.54
CA ASP A 58 26.07 -1.82 9.47
C ASP A 58 26.22 -2.99 8.47
N LYS A 59 26.19 -4.25 8.92
CA LYS A 59 26.09 -5.44 8.04
C LYS A 59 24.75 -5.49 7.31
N GLN A 60 23.65 -5.03 7.92
CA GLN A 60 22.37 -4.85 7.23
C GLN A 60 22.41 -3.70 6.20
N LYS A 61 23.30 -2.71 6.36
CA LYS A 61 23.54 -1.64 5.38
C LYS A 61 24.53 -2.04 4.28
N GLU A 62 25.54 -2.86 4.58
CA GLU A 62 26.58 -3.29 3.62
C GLU A 62 26.26 -4.56 2.83
N GLN A 63 25.33 -5.42 3.28
CA GLN A 63 24.81 -6.55 2.48
C GLN A 63 23.92 -6.12 1.29
N VAL A 64 23.81 -4.82 1.01
CA VAL A 64 23.10 -4.27 -0.16
C VAL A 64 24.03 -4.05 -1.36
N SER A 65 25.34 -4.32 -1.25
CA SER A 65 26.25 -4.23 -2.41
C SER A 65 27.33 -5.32 -2.44
N GLY A 66 27.06 -6.41 -3.17
CA GLY A 66 28.08 -7.27 -3.79
C GLY A 66 27.99 -8.76 -3.47
N GLY A 67 27.70 -9.57 -4.53
CA GLY A 67 27.79 -11.03 -4.77
C GLY A 67 28.06 -12.02 -3.61
N ASP A 68 27.48 -13.23 -3.57
CA ASP A 68 27.16 -14.14 -4.67
C ASP A 68 26.27 -15.31 -4.14
N GLY A 69 25.47 -15.93 -5.03
CA GLY A 69 24.91 -17.28 -4.83
C GLY A 69 23.77 -17.49 -3.81
N GLY A 70 22.61 -16.84 -3.96
CA GLY A 70 21.41 -17.20 -3.19
C GLY A 70 20.15 -16.51 -3.68
N CYS A 71 19.22 -17.29 -4.25
CA CYS A 71 17.92 -16.92 -4.82
C CYS A 71 17.42 -15.50 -4.48
N GLN A 72 17.64 -14.56 -5.40
CA GLN A 72 17.18 -13.18 -5.28
C GLN A 72 15.65 -13.15 -5.20
N VAL A 73 15.13 -12.89 -4.00
CA VAL A 73 13.69 -12.83 -3.73
C VAL A 73 13.16 -11.51 -4.26
N SER A 74 12.63 -11.51 -5.49
CA SER A 74 12.01 -10.33 -6.12
C SER A 74 10.66 -10.00 -5.45
N GLY A 75 10.75 -9.53 -4.22
CA GLY A 75 9.66 -9.15 -3.34
C GLY A 75 10.04 -8.04 -2.35
N GLY A 76 11.34 -7.73 -2.21
CA GLY A 76 11.95 -6.46 -1.76
C GLY A 76 11.59 -5.85 -0.40
N SER A 77 12.52 -5.03 0.12
CA SER A 77 12.27 -4.05 1.19
C SER A 77 11.46 -2.85 0.69
N VAL A 78 10.78 -2.17 1.61
CA VAL A 78 10.04 -0.92 1.35
C VAL A 78 10.89 0.25 1.85
N ASN A 79 10.94 1.33 1.08
CA ASN A 79 11.66 2.56 1.47
C ASN A 79 10.69 3.58 2.09
N ASP A 80 11.23 4.66 2.67
CA ASP A 80 10.44 5.69 3.36
C ASP A 80 9.36 6.35 2.49
N LYS A 81 9.62 6.48 1.18
CA LYS A 81 8.63 6.99 0.22
C LYS A 81 7.48 6.00 0.05
N GLY A 82 7.79 4.71 -0.06
CA GLY A 82 6.82 3.62 -0.14
C GLY A 82 5.99 3.51 1.13
N ILE A 83 6.59 3.72 2.30
CA ILE A 83 5.88 3.83 3.57
C ILE A 83 4.90 5.00 3.54
N SER A 84 5.35 6.17 3.09
CA SER A 84 4.50 7.35 2.96
C SER A 84 3.32 7.12 2.00
N VAL A 85 3.56 6.44 0.87
CA VAL A 85 2.51 6.04 -0.08
C VAL A 85 1.52 5.09 0.58
N PHE A 86 2.01 4.09 1.30
CA PHE A 86 1.15 3.12 1.98
C PHE A 86 0.24 3.82 3.00
N GLU A 87 0.82 4.62 3.89
CA GLU A 87 0.08 5.31 4.94
C GLU A 87 -0.94 6.31 4.37
N LYS A 88 -0.57 7.02 3.31
CA LYS A 88 -1.50 7.94 2.63
C LYS A 88 -2.74 7.23 2.10
N ASN A 89 -2.58 6.04 1.52
CA ASN A 89 -3.69 5.28 0.96
C ASN A 89 -4.49 4.53 2.04
N ALA A 90 -3.80 4.07 3.08
CA ALA A 90 -4.41 3.37 4.21
C ALA A 90 -5.19 4.28 5.15
N LYS A 91 -4.97 5.60 5.08
CA LYS A 91 -5.69 6.60 5.88
C LYS A 91 -7.21 6.43 5.81
N GLY A 92 -7.85 6.42 6.98
CA GLY A 92 -9.27 6.14 7.21
C GLY A 92 -9.61 4.65 7.29
N GLY A 93 -8.63 3.76 7.17
CA GLY A 93 -8.81 2.31 7.20
C GLY A 93 -8.15 1.64 8.40
N ALA A 94 -8.37 0.32 8.54
CA ALA A 94 -7.82 -0.47 9.63
C ALA A 94 -6.30 -0.68 9.57
N LEU A 95 -5.66 -0.32 8.45
CA LEU A 95 -4.21 -0.39 8.25
C LEU A 95 -3.50 0.96 8.47
N GLU A 96 -4.23 2.04 8.76
CA GLU A 96 -3.64 3.35 9.05
C GLU A 96 -2.70 3.29 10.25
N GLY A 97 -1.50 3.86 10.10
CA GLY A 97 -0.45 3.92 11.10
C GLY A 97 0.25 2.59 11.37
N LYS A 98 0.04 1.56 10.54
CA LYS A 98 0.51 0.18 10.81
C LYS A 98 1.63 -0.28 9.89
N SER A 99 2.15 0.55 8.99
CA SER A 99 3.20 0.16 8.03
C SER A 99 4.43 -0.48 8.68
N GLU A 100 4.94 0.07 9.78
CA GLU A 100 6.06 -0.53 10.52
C GLU A 100 5.73 -1.91 11.07
N GLN A 101 4.54 -2.04 11.66
CA GLN A 101 4.09 -3.29 12.24
C GLN A 101 3.88 -4.37 11.18
N ILE A 102 3.30 -4.01 10.04
CA ILE A 102 3.11 -4.89 8.89
C ILE A 102 4.47 -5.40 8.40
N GLN A 103 5.49 -4.53 8.30
CA GLN A 103 6.84 -4.95 7.94
C GLN A 103 7.45 -5.91 8.96
N LYS A 104 7.26 -5.67 10.26
CA LYS A 104 7.72 -6.58 11.33
C LYS A 104 7.05 -7.95 11.21
N ILE A 105 5.75 -7.99 10.99
CA ILE A 105 4.99 -9.23 10.79
C ILE A 105 5.48 -9.98 9.53
N ALA A 106 5.67 -9.28 8.42
CA ALA A 106 6.18 -9.89 7.19
C ALA A 106 7.54 -10.56 7.40
N LYS A 107 8.49 -9.82 7.99
CA LYS A 107 9.84 -10.33 8.30
C LYS A 107 9.80 -11.53 9.25
N LYS A 108 8.95 -11.47 10.29
CA LYS A 108 8.78 -12.56 11.27
C LYS A 108 8.34 -13.88 10.61
N HIS A 109 7.55 -13.81 9.54
CA HIS A 109 7.04 -14.99 8.81
C HIS A 109 7.76 -15.23 7.47
N ASN A 110 8.98 -14.71 7.29
CA ASN A 110 9.76 -14.88 6.06
C ASN A 110 9.07 -14.39 4.77
N VAL A 111 8.07 -13.51 4.90
CA VAL A 111 7.38 -12.94 3.74
C VAL A 111 8.09 -11.65 3.31
N PRO A 112 8.37 -11.44 2.01
CA PRO A 112 8.94 -10.18 1.54
C PRO A 112 8.04 -8.99 1.88
N PRO A 113 8.52 -7.96 2.61
CA PRO A 113 7.65 -6.90 3.13
C PRO A 113 6.87 -6.13 2.07
N LYS A 114 7.49 -5.79 0.93
CA LYS A 114 6.79 -5.05 -0.14
C LYS A 114 5.71 -5.90 -0.81
N LEU A 115 6.00 -7.19 -1.05
CA LEU A 115 5.00 -8.13 -1.55
C LEU A 115 3.83 -8.27 -0.56
N PHE A 116 4.13 -8.44 0.73
CA PHE A 116 3.10 -8.54 1.76
C PHE A 116 2.23 -7.29 1.80
N MET A 117 2.84 -6.11 1.88
CA MET A 117 2.16 -4.82 1.89
C MET A 117 1.29 -4.62 0.63
N ALA A 118 1.76 -5.06 -0.54
CA ALA A 118 0.98 -4.96 -1.77
C ALA A 118 -0.23 -5.90 -1.80
N ILE A 119 -0.07 -7.15 -1.37
CA ILE A 119 -1.17 -8.11 -1.30
C ILE A 119 -2.23 -7.60 -0.32
N ILE A 120 -1.86 -7.25 0.91
CA ILE A 120 -2.85 -6.78 1.88
C ILE A 120 -3.55 -5.50 1.42
N ALA A 121 -2.85 -4.60 0.73
CA ALA A 121 -3.45 -3.40 0.17
C ALA A 121 -4.46 -3.73 -0.94
N SER A 122 -4.13 -4.67 -1.82
CA SER A 122 -5.04 -5.15 -2.87
C SER A 122 -6.28 -5.83 -2.27
N GLU A 123 -6.08 -6.78 -1.36
CA GLU A 123 -7.13 -7.61 -0.77
C GLU A 123 -8.10 -6.84 0.13
N SER A 124 -7.59 -5.84 0.85
CA SER A 124 -8.38 -5.11 1.84
C SER A 124 -8.76 -3.70 1.42
N GLN A 125 -8.50 -3.32 0.16
CA GLN A 125 -8.69 -1.95 -0.31
C GLN A 125 -7.93 -0.95 0.59
N TRP A 126 -6.65 -1.21 0.80
CA TRP A 126 -5.79 -0.44 1.73
C TRP A 126 -6.30 -0.42 3.18
N GLY A 127 -7.01 -1.47 3.60
CA GLY A 127 -7.56 -1.59 4.96
C GLY A 127 -8.96 -1.01 5.14
N LYS A 128 -9.60 -0.55 4.07
CA LYS A 128 -10.95 0.06 4.12
C LYS A 128 -12.07 -0.96 3.91
N GLY A 129 -11.76 -2.08 3.27
CA GLY A 129 -12.69 -3.17 3.04
C GLY A 129 -13.22 -3.77 4.35
N VAL A 130 -14.43 -4.34 4.28
CA VAL A 130 -15.11 -5.00 5.42
C VAL A 130 -14.27 -6.13 6.02
N ASN A 131 -13.48 -6.80 5.18
CA ASN A 131 -12.54 -7.83 5.61
C ASN A 131 -11.48 -7.27 6.57
N ALA A 132 -10.96 -6.06 6.37
CA ALA A 132 -10.04 -5.43 7.31
C ALA A 132 -10.73 -4.69 8.46
N THR A 133 -11.81 -3.94 8.20
CA THR A 133 -12.44 -3.08 9.21
C THR A 133 -13.30 -3.86 10.22
N LYS A 134 -14.13 -4.80 9.73
CA LYS A 134 -15.04 -5.58 10.59
C LYS A 134 -14.47 -6.95 10.94
N GLN A 135 -13.94 -7.67 9.95
CA GLN A 135 -13.43 -9.03 10.16
C GLN A 135 -11.99 -9.04 10.68
N LYS A 136 -11.26 -7.92 10.58
CA LYS A 136 -9.85 -7.80 10.99
C LYS A 136 -8.97 -8.85 10.30
N ASN A 137 -9.31 -9.19 9.06
CA ASN A 137 -8.75 -10.22 8.20
C ASN A 137 -8.39 -9.66 6.81
N PRO A 138 -7.30 -8.90 6.68
CA PRO A 138 -7.00 -8.14 5.47
C PRO A 138 -6.57 -8.99 4.27
N LEU A 139 -6.24 -10.28 4.45
CA LEU A 139 -6.01 -11.22 3.34
C LEU A 139 -7.19 -12.18 3.14
N SER A 140 -8.30 -11.98 3.84
CA SER A 140 -9.48 -12.86 3.76
C SER A 140 -9.12 -14.34 3.99
N VAL A 141 -8.25 -14.65 4.95
CA VAL A 141 -7.86 -16.02 5.28
C VAL A 141 -9.09 -16.77 5.80
N MET A 142 -9.57 -17.75 5.03
CA MET A 142 -10.82 -18.47 5.33
C MET A 142 -10.62 -19.77 6.15
N GLY A 143 -9.39 -20.28 6.25
CA GLY A 143 -9.13 -21.58 6.87
C GLY A 143 -9.85 -22.71 6.12
N ALA A 144 -10.53 -23.61 6.85
CA ALA A 144 -11.34 -24.69 6.28
C ALA A 144 -12.83 -24.32 6.03
N GLY A 145 -13.20 -23.05 6.19
CA GLY A 145 -14.58 -22.56 6.08
C GLY A 145 -14.79 -21.55 4.94
N THR A 146 -15.91 -20.83 4.98
CA THR A 146 -16.24 -19.73 4.05
C THR A 146 -15.94 -18.36 4.68
N ILE A 147 -15.85 -17.29 3.87
CA ILE A 147 -15.63 -15.90 4.33
C ILE A 147 -16.72 -15.37 5.28
N HIS A 148 -17.88 -16.06 5.36
CA HIS A 148 -18.99 -15.72 6.25
C HIS A 148 -18.97 -16.48 7.58
N SER A 149 -18.05 -17.43 7.75
CA SER A 149 -17.91 -18.17 9.00
C SER A 149 -17.21 -17.33 10.08
N ASP A 150 -17.52 -17.58 11.36
CA ASP A 150 -16.86 -16.90 12.48
C ASP A 150 -15.34 -17.17 12.53
N HIS A 151 -14.88 -18.21 11.84
CA HIS A 151 -13.46 -18.55 11.66
C HIS A 151 -12.68 -17.58 10.73
N ALA A 152 -13.37 -16.72 9.97
CA ALA A 152 -12.75 -15.70 9.12
C ALA A 152 -12.59 -14.34 9.82
N LYS A 153 -12.95 -14.23 11.11
CA LYS A 153 -12.81 -13.02 11.93
C LYS A 153 -11.66 -13.18 12.93
N PHE A 154 -10.96 -12.08 13.21
CA PHE A 154 -9.92 -12.02 14.23
C PHE A 154 -10.27 -11.00 15.31
N ASP A 155 -9.73 -11.18 16.52
CA ASP A 155 -9.95 -10.21 17.61
C ASP A 155 -9.30 -8.85 17.31
N THR A 156 -8.18 -8.86 16.59
CA THR A 156 -7.40 -7.66 16.24
C THR A 156 -6.86 -7.76 14.81
N ILE A 157 -6.61 -6.61 14.19
CA ILE A 157 -6.06 -6.56 12.83
C ILE A 157 -4.66 -7.19 12.76
N GLU A 158 -3.92 -7.09 13.86
CA GLU A 158 -2.59 -7.69 14.03
C GLU A 158 -2.65 -9.20 13.99
N LYS A 159 -3.64 -9.82 14.65
CA LYS A 159 -3.84 -11.28 14.60
C LYS A 159 -4.18 -11.75 13.19
N GLY A 160 -5.00 -10.99 12.46
CA GLY A 160 -5.32 -11.31 11.07
C GLY A 160 -4.14 -11.13 10.11
N LEU A 161 -3.33 -10.09 10.30
CA LEU A 161 -2.08 -9.90 9.56
C LEU A 161 -1.08 -11.04 9.82
N GLU A 162 -0.90 -11.43 11.08
CA GLU A 162 -0.05 -12.57 11.47
C GLU A 162 -0.54 -13.89 10.85
N ALA A 163 -1.85 -14.15 10.87
CA ALA A 163 -2.44 -15.32 10.24
C ALA A 163 -2.26 -15.31 8.71
N GLY A 164 -2.46 -14.15 8.08
CA GLY A 164 -2.23 -13.94 6.65
C GLY A 164 -0.78 -14.17 6.24
N ALA A 165 0.17 -13.59 6.98
CA ALA A 165 1.60 -13.76 6.72
C ALA A 165 2.02 -15.23 6.87
N LYS A 166 1.60 -15.90 7.95
CA LYS A 166 1.85 -17.33 8.17
C LYS A 166 1.27 -18.20 7.05
N ASN A 167 0.06 -17.89 6.58
CA ASN A 167 -0.57 -18.64 5.51
C ASN A 167 0.15 -18.43 4.17
N LEU A 168 0.53 -17.19 3.87
CA LEU A 168 1.27 -16.84 2.67
C LEU A 168 2.63 -17.55 2.62
N ASP A 169 3.34 -17.60 3.75
CA ASP A 169 4.60 -18.34 3.86
C ASP A 169 4.40 -19.84 3.62
N LYS A 170 3.52 -20.47 4.40
CA LYS A 170 3.25 -21.91 4.34
C LYS A 170 2.83 -22.39 2.95
N LEU A 171 1.99 -21.62 2.26
CA LEU A 171 1.39 -22.05 1.00
C LEU A 171 2.17 -21.62 -0.24
N TYR A 172 3.00 -20.58 -0.14
CA TYR A 172 3.64 -19.93 -1.28
C TYR A 172 5.13 -19.64 -1.05
N ILE A 173 5.50 -18.83 -0.05
CA ILE A 173 6.88 -18.32 0.06
C ILE A 173 7.88 -19.45 0.36
N SER A 174 7.57 -20.33 1.31
CA SER A 174 8.36 -21.54 1.62
C SER A 174 8.52 -22.50 0.44
N LYS A 175 7.70 -22.36 -0.62
CA LYS A 175 7.76 -23.14 -1.86
C LYS A 175 8.46 -22.40 -3.00
N GLY A 176 9.08 -21.24 -2.73
CA GLY A 176 9.75 -20.41 -3.74
C GLY A 176 8.80 -19.58 -4.62
N LEU A 177 7.52 -19.49 -4.27
CA LEU A 177 6.53 -18.67 -4.97
C LEU A 177 6.54 -17.25 -4.39
N THR A 178 7.53 -16.46 -4.78
CA THR A 178 7.84 -15.17 -4.13
C THR A 178 7.51 -13.95 -4.99
N THR A 179 6.75 -14.13 -6.07
CA THR A 179 6.34 -13.05 -6.98
C THR A 179 4.84 -13.16 -7.25
N PRO A 180 4.16 -12.06 -7.63
CA PRO A 180 2.74 -12.11 -8.00
C PRO A 180 2.45 -13.13 -9.10
N GLU A 181 3.32 -13.28 -10.09
CA GLU A 181 3.15 -14.25 -11.19
C GLU A 181 3.20 -15.70 -10.71
N LYS A 182 4.02 -15.98 -9.70
CA LYS A 182 4.13 -17.31 -9.10
C LYS A 182 3.00 -17.61 -8.12
N ILE A 183 2.47 -16.59 -7.44
CA ILE A 183 1.42 -16.72 -6.43
C ILE A 183 0.03 -16.76 -7.08
N GLY A 184 -0.22 -15.86 -8.03
CA GLY A 184 -1.53 -15.57 -8.61
C GLY A 184 -2.29 -16.77 -9.15
N PRO A 185 -1.69 -17.66 -9.97
CA PRO A 185 -2.40 -18.82 -10.51
C PRO A 185 -3.04 -19.72 -9.45
N LYS A 186 -2.45 -19.78 -8.25
CA LYS A 186 -2.98 -20.55 -7.11
C LYS A 186 -3.81 -19.69 -6.15
N TYR A 187 -3.44 -18.42 -5.98
CA TYR A 187 -4.07 -17.50 -5.03
C TYR A 187 -5.41 -16.95 -5.56
N ALA A 188 -5.47 -16.65 -6.85
CA ALA A 188 -6.62 -16.15 -7.59
C ALA A 188 -6.70 -16.90 -8.94
N PRO A 189 -7.14 -18.17 -8.95
CA PRO A 189 -7.17 -18.98 -10.16
C PRO A 189 -8.19 -18.44 -11.16
N THR A 190 -7.81 -18.36 -12.43
CA THR A 190 -8.67 -17.88 -13.53
C THR A 190 -9.23 -19.03 -14.36
N GLU A 191 -8.57 -20.18 -14.35
CA GLU A 191 -8.99 -21.39 -15.08
C GLU A 191 -9.70 -22.36 -14.12
N GLY A 192 -10.91 -22.81 -14.47
CA GLY A 192 -11.70 -23.75 -13.66
C GLY A 192 -12.33 -23.15 -12.39
N ALA A 193 -12.21 -21.84 -12.17
CA ALA A 193 -12.81 -21.15 -11.02
C ALA A 193 -14.32 -20.91 -11.24
N THR A 194 -15.14 -21.90 -10.90
CA THR A 194 -16.61 -21.80 -10.99
C THR A 194 -17.20 -20.70 -10.09
N ASN A 195 -16.45 -20.27 -9.08
CA ASN A 195 -16.79 -19.19 -8.15
C ASN A 195 -16.30 -17.80 -8.60
N ASP A 196 -15.70 -17.66 -9.78
CA ASP A 196 -15.31 -16.37 -10.39
C ASP A 196 -15.94 -16.17 -11.79
N PRO A 197 -17.29 -16.09 -11.88
CA PRO A 197 -18.00 -16.02 -13.16
C PRO A 197 -17.74 -14.72 -13.93
N THR A 198 -17.22 -13.68 -13.27
CA THR A 198 -16.92 -12.37 -13.85
C THR A 198 -15.43 -12.19 -14.16
N GLY A 199 -14.59 -13.19 -13.88
CA GLY A 199 -13.16 -13.18 -14.18
C GLY A 199 -12.38 -12.13 -13.39
N MET A 200 -12.80 -11.79 -12.17
CA MET A 200 -12.14 -10.82 -11.29
C MET A 200 -10.70 -11.23 -10.96
N ASN A 201 -10.43 -12.54 -10.91
CA ASN A 201 -9.11 -13.07 -10.59
C ASN A 201 -8.04 -12.70 -11.64
N ASN A 202 -8.44 -12.37 -12.87
CA ASN A 202 -7.53 -11.88 -13.91
C ASN A 202 -6.81 -10.59 -13.53
N SER A 203 -7.39 -9.81 -12.61
CA SER A 203 -6.85 -8.51 -12.18
C SER A 203 -5.90 -8.61 -10.98
N TRP A 204 -5.78 -9.78 -10.35
CA TRP A 204 -5.02 -9.92 -9.11
C TRP A 204 -3.52 -9.66 -9.28
N ILE A 205 -2.86 -10.47 -10.13
CA ILE A 205 -1.42 -10.36 -10.43
C ILE A 205 -1.03 -8.92 -10.79
N PRO A 206 -1.69 -8.26 -11.75
CA PRO A 206 -1.25 -6.92 -12.13
C PRO A 206 -1.53 -5.85 -11.07
N THR A 207 -2.63 -5.96 -10.31
CA THR A 207 -2.92 -5.01 -9.21
C THR A 207 -1.83 -5.07 -8.16
N VAL A 208 -1.45 -6.29 -7.73
CA VAL A 208 -0.37 -6.48 -6.75
C VAL A 208 0.96 -5.95 -7.29
N LYS A 209 1.31 -6.20 -8.55
CA LYS A 209 2.53 -5.65 -9.16
C LYS A 209 2.54 -4.12 -9.18
N SER A 210 1.41 -3.50 -9.53
CA SER A 210 1.28 -2.05 -9.56
C SER A 210 1.49 -1.43 -8.18
N ILE A 211 0.91 -2.04 -7.14
CA ILE A 211 1.10 -1.58 -5.76
C ILE A 211 2.55 -1.82 -5.32
N MET A 212 3.15 -2.98 -5.62
CA MET A 212 4.57 -3.22 -5.31
C MET A 212 5.48 -2.17 -5.94
N SER A 213 5.17 -1.71 -7.15
CA SER A 213 5.92 -0.63 -7.82
C SER A 213 5.78 0.71 -7.10
N SER A 214 4.60 1.05 -6.58
CA SER A 214 4.39 2.32 -5.86
C SER A 214 5.05 2.34 -4.48
N LEU A 215 5.42 1.17 -3.95
CA LEU A 215 6.08 0.99 -2.66
C LEU A 215 7.63 0.92 -2.76
N GLY A 216 8.25 1.16 -3.92
CA GLY A 216 9.70 1.08 -4.11
C GLY A 216 10.31 2.20 -4.97
N ASP A 217 11.65 2.29 -5.02
CA ASP A 217 12.41 3.35 -5.71
C ASP A 217 12.55 3.17 -7.24
N GLY A 218 11.72 2.34 -7.87
CA GLY A 218 11.85 2.06 -9.32
C GLY A 218 13.13 1.35 -9.76
N LYS A 219 14.09 1.08 -8.87
CA LYS A 219 15.28 0.26 -9.17
C LYS A 219 15.02 -1.21 -8.84
N GLY A 220 14.46 -1.91 -9.82
CA GLY A 220 14.08 -3.32 -9.75
C GLY A 220 13.06 -3.59 -10.84
N GLU A 221 13.43 -3.27 -12.07
CA GLU A 221 12.58 -3.36 -13.26
C GLU A 221 12.19 -4.82 -13.52
N ALA A 222 10.92 -5.15 -13.30
CA ALA A 222 10.16 -5.66 -14.43
C ALA A 222 9.65 -4.41 -15.15
N LYS A 223 10.20 -4.10 -16.33
CA LYS A 223 9.58 -3.15 -17.25
C LYS A 223 8.19 -3.69 -17.60
N VAL A 224 7.19 -3.28 -16.83
CA VAL A 224 5.84 -3.12 -17.39
C VAL A 224 5.93 -1.83 -18.16
N SER A 225 5.76 -1.91 -19.48
CA SER A 225 5.66 -0.75 -20.35
C SER A 225 4.50 0.12 -19.88
N CYS A 226 4.79 1.12 -19.04
CA CYS A 226 3.87 2.17 -18.65
C CYS A 226 3.84 3.32 -19.68
N ASP A 227 4.04 3.04 -20.98
CA ASP A 227 3.90 4.05 -22.03
C ASP A 227 2.43 4.28 -22.40
N SER A 228 1.57 4.62 -21.42
CA SER A 228 0.16 4.93 -21.73
C SER A 228 -0.52 6.00 -20.88
N ASP A 229 0.23 6.83 -20.16
CA ASP A 229 -0.29 8.14 -19.77
C ASP A 229 -0.29 9.04 -21.02
N VAL A 230 -1.45 9.64 -21.32
CA VAL A 230 -1.52 10.69 -22.34
C VAL A 230 -1.39 12.02 -21.58
N PRO A 231 -0.26 12.74 -21.69
CA PRO A 231 -0.03 13.95 -20.89
C PRO A 231 -1.06 15.04 -21.19
N ALA A 232 -1.33 15.89 -20.20
CA ALA A 232 -2.10 17.12 -20.39
C ALA A 232 -1.50 17.92 -21.56
N GLY A 233 -2.36 18.39 -22.48
CA GLY A 233 -1.92 19.13 -23.67
C GLY A 233 -1.63 18.28 -24.92
N LYS A 234 -1.65 16.94 -24.85
CA LYS A 234 -1.61 16.07 -26.04
C LYS A 234 -3.00 15.58 -26.46
N SER A 235 -3.48 16.13 -27.59
CA SER A 235 -4.52 15.62 -28.52
C SER A 235 -6.02 15.80 -28.22
N ILE A 236 -6.50 17.04 -28.14
CA ILE A 236 -7.90 17.41 -28.51
C ILE A 236 -8.21 17.02 -29.98
N LYS A 237 -7.19 17.11 -30.86
CA LYS A 237 -7.30 16.74 -32.28
C LYS A 237 -7.76 15.30 -32.53
N LYS A 238 -7.56 14.38 -31.58
CA LYS A 238 -8.02 12.98 -31.73
C LYS A 238 -9.52 12.87 -31.44
N LEU A 239 -10.03 13.61 -30.45
CA LEU A 239 -11.47 13.71 -30.18
C LEU A 239 -12.22 14.28 -31.37
N ASP A 240 -11.72 15.37 -31.96
CA ASP A 240 -12.33 15.98 -33.14
C ASP A 240 -12.39 15.02 -34.33
N LYS A 241 -11.32 14.22 -34.53
CA LYS A 241 -11.29 13.17 -35.56
C LYS A 241 -12.30 12.06 -35.27
N VAL A 242 -12.42 11.63 -34.01
CA VAL A 242 -13.41 10.61 -33.61
C VAL A 242 -14.83 11.12 -33.84
N LEU A 243 -15.14 12.34 -33.36
CA LEU A 243 -16.46 12.94 -33.53
C LEU A 243 -16.80 13.15 -35.01
N LYS A 244 -15.86 13.63 -35.85
CA LYS A 244 -16.08 13.77 -37.30
C LYS A 244 -16.32 12.42 -38.00
N LYS A 245 -15.65 11.35 -37.56
CA LYS A 245 -15.80 10.00 -38.12
C LYS A 245 -17.13 9.34 -37.73
N HIS A 246 -17.76 9.80 -36.66
CA HIS A 246 -18.95 9.19 -36.07
C HIS A 246 -20.12 10.17 -35.96
N ASP A 247 -20.27 11.08 -36.94
CA ASP A 247 -21.40 12.02 -37.04
C ASP A 247 -21.69 12.81 -35.76
N GLY A 248 -20.63 13.25 -35.08
CA GLY A 248 -20.71 14.01 -33.84
C GLY A 248 -20.96 13.18 -32.58
N LYS A 249 -20.95 11.85 -32.67
CA LYS A 249 -21.13 10.93 -31.54
C LYS A 249 -19.83 10.22 -31.17
N LEU A 250 -19.71 9.79 -29.92
CA LEU A 250 -18.61 8.92 -29.50
C LEU A 250 -18.94 7.45 -29.82
N PRO A 251 -17.95 6.64 -30.23
CA PRO A 251 -18.15 5.20 -30.36
C PRO A 251 -18.48 4.62 -28.98
N LYS A 252 -19.37 3.64 -28.89
CA LYS A 252 -19.71 2.99 -27.61
C LYS A 252 -18.45 2.47 -26.91
N TYR A 253 -18.46 2.47 -25.58
CA TYR A 253 -17.43 1.80 -24.81
C TYR A 253 -17.28 0.36 -25.30
N SER A 254 -16.06 -0.02 -25.67
CA SER A 254 -15.87 -1.25 -26.43
C SER A 254 -15.89 -2.50 -25.55
N GLY A 255 -15.84 -2.33 -24.22
CA GLY A 255 -15.75 -3.44 -23.26
C GLY A 255 -14.50 -4.30 -23.46
N LYS A 256 -13.51 -3.82 -24.22
CA LYS A 256 -12.29 -4.54 -24.51
C LYS A 256 -11.54 -4.84 -23.22
N LYS A 257 -10.78 -5.93 -23.23
CA LYS A 257 -9.83 -6.22 -22.17
C LYS A 257 -8.77 -5.11 -22.17
N PHE A 258 -8.73 -4.33 -21.09
CA PHE A 258 -7.72 -3.29 -20.92
C PHE A 258 -6.49 -3.84 -20.23
N GLU A 259 -5.36 -3.24 -20.54
CA GLU A 259 -4.17 -3.41 -19.73
C GLU A 259 -4.48 -2.99 -18.28
N PRO A 260 -4.12 -3.83 -17.30
CA PRO A 260 -4.32 -3.51 -15.90
C PRO A 260 -3.65 -2.20 -15.47
N ASN A 261 -4.19 -1.54 -14.46
CA ASN A 261 -3.70 -0.23 -14.02
C ASN A 261 -3.93 0.03 -12.51
N THR A 262 -3.53 1.20 -12.00
CA THR A 262 -3.58 1.55 -10.56
C THR A 262 -4.99 1.71 -10.01
N TYR A 263 -5.99 1.90 -10.86
CA TYR A 263 -7.38 1.98 -10.45
C TYR A 263 -7.97 0.58 -10.32
N ALA A 264 -8.66 0.33 -9.22
CA ALA A 264 -9.30 -0.96 -8.97
C ALA A 264 -10.35 -1.27 -10.05
N TYR A 265 -10.29 -2.49 -10.59
CA TYR A 265 -11.15 -2.96 -11.66
C TYR A 265 -12.63 -2.72 -11.34
N ASN A 266 -13.42 -2.32 -12.35
CA ASN A 266 -14.84 -2.00 -12.21
C ASN A 266 -15.17 -0.89 -11.19
N GLN A 267 -14.20 -0.08 -10.76
CA GLN A 267 -14.47 1.17 -10.08
C GLN A 267 -14.69 2.31 -11.07
N CYS A 268 -15.34 3.39 -10.61
CA CYS A 268 -15.61 4.57 -11.42
C CYS A 268 -14.33 5.15 -12.06
N THR A 269 -13.24 5.20 -11.29
CA THR A 269 -11.92 5.69 -11.74
C THR A 269 -11.27 4.81 -12.80
N TRP A 270 -11.35 3.48 -12.64
CA TRP A 270 -10.85 2.52 -13.62
C TRP A 270 -11.58 2.63 -14.95
N TYR A 271 -12.90 2.74 -14.90
CA TYR A 271 -13.72 2.87 -16.09
C TYR A 271 -13.40 4.16 -16.85
N VAL A 272 -13.40 5.31 -16.17
CA VAL A 272 -13.16 6.61 -16.83
C VAL A 272 -11.74 6.69 -17.41
N TYR A 273 -10.73 6.13 -16.72
CA TYR A 273 -9.37 6.01 -17.25
C TYR A 273 -9.35 5.24 -18.58
N ASN A 274 -9.92 4.03 -18.60
CA ASN A 274 -9.92 3.19 -19.78
C ASN A 274 -10.74 3.79 -20.92
N ARG A 275 -11.88 4.40 -20.61
CA ARG A 275 -12.73 5.10 -21.59
C ARG A 275 -11.99 6.25 -22.27
N ARG A 276 -11.22 7.05 -21.52
CA ARG A 276 -10.36 8.09 -22.12
C ARG A 276 -9.21 7.51 -22.93
N LYS A 277 -8.60 6.42 -22.45
CA LYS A 277 -7.51 5.72 -23.16
C LYS A 277 -7.97 5.16 -24.52
N GLU A 278 -9.17 4.56 -24.62
CA GLU A 278 -9.76 4.11 -25.89
C GLU A 278 -9.82 5.24 -26.93
N LEU A 279 -10.23 6.42 -26.48
CA LEU A 279 -10.37 7.61 -27.30
C LEU A 279 -9.03 8.33 -27.51
N GLY A 280 -7.95 7.86 -26.85
CA GLY A 280 -6.63 8.48 -26.78
C GLY A 280 -6.66 9.91 -26.26
N LEU A 281 -7.52 10.15 -25.29
CA LEU A 281 -7.63 11.41 -24.58
C LEU A 281 -6.66 11.45 -23.40
N PRO A 282 -6.14 12.64 -23.01
CA PRO A 282 -5.32 12.82 -21.82
C PRO A 282 -5.94 12.21 -20.57
N VAL A 283 -5.22 11.33 -19.89
CA VAL A 283 -5.58 10.80 -18.57
C VAL A 283 -4.33 10.16 -17.94
N THR A 284 -4.27 10.16 -16.61
CA THR A 284 -3.18 9.53 -15.84
C THR A 284 -3.76 8.61 -14.76
N LEU A 285 -2.87 7.80 -14.19
CA LEU A 285 -3.12 6.87 -13.09
C LEU A 285 -2.92 7.48 -11.69
N LEU A 286 -2.63 8.78 -11.61
CA LEU A 286 -2.22 9.46 -10.38
C LEU A 286 -3.31 10.29 -9.70
N PHE A 287 -4.56 10.25 -10.20
CA PHE A 287 -5.63 11.07 -9.63
C PHE A 287 -6.31 10.47 -8.39
N GLY A 288 -6.06 9.21 -8.01
CA GLY A 288 -6.70 8.62 -6.82
C GLY A 288 -8.23 8.52 -6.93
N ASN A 289 -8.96 8.83 -5.86
CA ASN A 289 -10.42 8.64 -5.78
C ASN A 289 -11.19 9.61 -6.68
N GLY A 290 -12.44 9.29 -7.06
CA GLY A 290 -13.23 10.10 -8.00
C GLY A 290 -13.41 11.57 -7.60
N GLY A 291 -13.53 11.84 -6.30
CA GLY A 291 -13.61 13.22 -5.78
C GLY A 291 -12.29 14.00 -5.78
N ASP A 292 -11.14 13.32 -5.86
CA ASP A 292 -9.81 13.96 -5.86
C ASP A 292 -9.40 14.48 -7.25
N TRP A 293 -10.05 13.98 -8.31
CA TRP A 293 -9.59 14.16 -9.68
C TRP A 293 -9.47 15.63 -10.09
N PRO A 294 -10.42 16.54 -9.76
CA PRO A 294 -10.31 17.93 -10.18
C PRO A 294 -9.04 18.63 -9.67
N GLU A 295 -8.71 18.49 -8.39
CA GLU A 295 -7.55 19.16 -7.80
C GLU A 295 -6.24 18.58 -8.35
N LYS A 296 -6.13 17.25 -8.44
CA LYS A 296 -4.92 16.61 -8.95
C LYS A 296 -4.74 16.80 -10.45
N ALA A 297 -5.83 16.82 -11.22
CA ALA A 297 -5.77 17.14 -12.65
C ALA A 297 -5.30 18.57 -12.87
N LYS A 298 -5.80 19.53 -12.09
CA LYS A 298 -5.33 20.92 -12.13
C LYS A 298 -3.83 21.03 -11.82
N GLN A 299 -3.34 20.33 -10.80
CA GLN A 299 -1.90 20.27 -10.46
C GLN A 299 -1.03 19.72 -11.60
N GLN A 300 -1.62 18.89 -12.47
CA GLN A 300 -0.95 18.28 -13.63
C GLN A 300 -1.23 19.03 -14.94
N GLY A 301 -1.77 20.25 -14.87
CA GLY A 301 -1.97 21.11 -16.03
C GLY A 301 -3.23 20.83 -16.85
N TYR A 302 -4.16 20.00 -16.37
CA TYR A 302 -5.48 19.87 -16.99
C TYR A 302 -6.30 21.13 -16.74
N LYS A 303 -7.15 21.47 -17.70
CA LYS A 303 -8.17 22.50 -17.48
C LYS A 303 -9.31 21.89 -16.70
N THR A 304 -9.80 22.62 -15.70
CA THR A 304 -10.98 22.25 -14.91
C THR A 304 -12.01 23.37 -14.94
N GLY A 305 -13.29 23.07 -14.85
CA GLY A 305 -14.34 24.08 -14.82
C GLY A 305 -15.73 23.54 -14.56
N LYS A 306 -16.74 24.33 -14.94
CA LYS A 306 -18.17 24.03 -14.71
C LYS A 306 -18.97 23.76 -15.99
N GLU A 307 -18.31 23.86 -17.15
CA GLU A 307 -18.96 23.66 -18.45
C GLU A 307 -18.93 22.19 -18.87
N PRO A 308 -20.06 21.54 -19.12
CA PRO A 308 -20.04 20.19 -19.66
C PRO A 308 -19.49 20.17 -21.09
N LYS A 309 -18.57 19.25 -21.37
CA LYS A 309 -18.01 19.02 -22.72
C LYS A 309 -17.97 17.53 -23.01
N VAL A 310 -18.32 17.15 -24.24
CA VAL A 310 -18.16 15.75 -24.69
C VAL A 310 -16.71 15.33 -24.52
N GLY A 311 -16.48 14.16 -23.93
CA GLY A 311 -15.14 13.66 -23.62
C GLY A 311 -14.57 14.11 -22.28
N ALA A 312 -15.20 15.07 -21.58
CA ALA A 312 -14.77 15.50 -20.26
C ALA A 312 -15.00 14.41 -19.21
N MET A 313 -14.25 14.51 -18.10
CA MET A 313 -14.48 13.72 -16.89
C MET A 313 -15.25 14.59 -15.91
N VAL A 314 -16.42 14.14 -15.44
CA VAL A 314 -17.24 14.87 -14.48
C VAL A 314 -17.10 14.24 -13.10
N SER A 315 -16.69 15.06 -12.14
CA SER A 315 -16.41 14.65 -10.76
C SER A 315 -17.46 15.20 -9.81
N TRP A 316 -17.93 14.31 -8.94
CA TRP A 316 -18.69 14.65 -7.74
C TRP A 316 -17.71 14.69 -6.56
N PRO A 317 -17.73 15.76 -5.76
CA PRO A 317 -16.90 15.84 -4.57
C PRO A 317 -17.35 14.80 -3.53
N TYR A 318 -16.52 14.64 -2.51
CA TYR A 318 -16.85 13.85 -1.33
C TYR A 318 -18.15 14.37 -0.69
N ASN A 319 -19.07 13.46 -0.36
CA ASN A 319 -20.39 13.80 0.18
C ASN A 319 -21.20 14.78 -0.69
N SER A 320 -21.16 14.60 -2.01
CA SER A 320 -21.93 15.44 -2.94
C SER A 320 -23.42 15.47 -2.59
N GLU A 321 -23.98 16.68 -2.56
CA GLU A 321 -25.42 16.91 -2.36
C GLU A 321 -26.26 16.36 -3.52
N ASP A 322 -25.69 16.29 -4.73
CA ASP A 322 -26.37 15.83 -5.94
C ASP A 322 -26.42 14.29 -6.04
N PHE A 323 -25.37 13.63 -5.58
CA PHE A 323 -25.21 12.17 -5.72
C PHE A 323 -25.56 11.42 -4.45
N GLY A 324 -25.61 12.10 -3.29
CA GLY A 324 -25.79 11.51 -1.97
C GLY A 324 -24.44 11.21 -1.28
N SER A 325 -24.49 10.44 -0.18
CA SER A 325 -23.29 10.06 0.58
C SER A 325 -22.29 9.32 -0.32
N THR A 326 -21.25 10.04 -0.73
CA THR A 326 -20.18 9.58 -1.61
C THR A 326 -18.88 9.66 -0.83
N GLU A 327 -18.60 8.62 -0.04
CA GLU A 327 -17.44 8.54 0.86
C GLU A 327 -16.09 8.78 0.16
N TYR A 328 -16.02 8.51 -1.15
CA TYR A 328 -14.83 8.68 -1.98
C TYR A 328 -15.02 9.66 -3.16
N GLY A 329 -16.13 10.43 -3.15
CA GLY A 329 -16.62 11.12 -4.33
C GLY A 329 -16.97 10.16 -5.46
N HIS A 330 -17.17 10.68 -6.68
CA HIS A 330 -17.44 9.86 -7.86
C HIS A 330 -16.89 10.51 -9.13
N ILE A 331 -16.62 9.70 -10.16
CA ILE A 331 -16.22 10.20 -11.47
C ILE A 331 -16.97 9.45 -12.59
N ALA A 332 -17.44 10.19 -13.58
CA ALA A 332 -18.04 9.65 -14.80
C ALA A 332 -17.44 10.29 -16.05
N PHE A 333 -17.67 9.67 -17.19
CA PHE A 333 -17.24 10.16 -18.50
C PHE A 333 -18.43 10.79 -19.24
N VAL A 334 -18.25 12.00 -19.78
CA VAL A 334 -19.31 12.72 -20.50
C VAL A 334 -19.40 12.21 -21.94
N GLU A 335 -20.43 11.42 -22.23
CA GLU A 335 -20.68 10.84 -23.55
C GLU A 335 -21.34 11.84 -24.50
N GLU A 336 -22.20 12.72 -23.98
CA GLU A 336 -23.00 13.66 -24.77
C GLU A 336 -23.39 14.90 -23.98
N VAL A 337 -23.46 16.04 -24.66
CA VAL A 337 -24.04 17.29 -24.13
C VAL A 337 -25.20 17.68 -25.04
N LYS A 338 -26.42 17.66 -24.49
CA LYS A 338 -27.65 17.96 -25.23
C LYS A 338 -27.89 19.46 -25.31
N LYS A 339 -28.65 19.89 -26.32
CA LYS A 339 -29.01 21.32 -26.54
C LYS A 339 -29.77 21.95 -25.37
N ASN A 340 -30.50 21.16 -24.59
CA ASN A 340 -31.27 21.60 -23.42
C ASN A 340 -30.41 21.72 -22.12
N GLY A 341 -29.10 21.51 -22.22
CA GLY A 341 -28.16 21.58 -21.10
C GLY A 341 -28.03 20.30 -20.28
N GLU A 342 -28.75 19.23 -20.63
CA GLU A 342 -28.52 17.91 -20.03
C GLU A 342 -27.23 17.28 -20.56
N ILE A 343 -26.62 16.44 -19.73
CA ILE A 343 -25.51 15.57 -20.13
C ILE A 343 -25.90 14.11 -20.03
N ARG A 344 -25.43 13.31 -20.98
CA ARG A 344 -25.40 11.84 -20.84
C ARG A 344 -24.00 11.45 -20.41
N VAL A 345 -23.91 10.68 -19.33
CA VAL A 345 -22.64 10.15 -18.83
C VAL A 345 -22.65 8.64 -18.89
N SER A 346 -21.46 8.06 -19.03
CA SER A 346 -21.18 6.65 -18.78
C SER A 346 -20.29 6.53 -17.55
N GLU A 347 -20.57 5.53 -16.72
CA GLU A 347 -19.87 5.33 -15.45
C GLU A 347 -19.91 3.87 -15.01
N TYR A 348 -19.20 3.58 -13.92
CA TYR A 348 -19.18 2.28 -13.29
C TYR A 348 -19.33 2.44 -11.78
N ASN A 349 -19.90 1.43 -11.13
CA ASN A 349 -20.03 1.35 -9.68
C ASN A 349 -20.94 2.41 -9.03
N ILE A 350 -21.87 3.01 -9.78
CA ILE A 350 -23.01 3.76 -9.19
C ILE A 350 -24.07 2.81 -8.64
N LYS A 351 -24.28 1.69 -9.35
CA LYS A 351 -24.78 0.44 -8.81
C LYS A 351 -23.58 -0.47 -8.58
N PRO A 352 -23.50 -1.19 -7.45
CA PRO A 352 -22.32 -1.99 -7.12
C PRO A 352 -21.85 -2.86 -8.29
N PHE A 353 -20.64 -2.60 -8.77
CA PHE A 353 -19.94 -3.33 -9.84
C PHE A 353 -20.66 -3.41 -11.19
N GLU A 354 -21.51 -2.44 -11.51
CA GLU A 354 -22.21 -2.38 -12.79
C GLU A 354 -21.83 -1.16 -13.62
N TYR A 355 -21.78 -1.37 -14.95
CA TYR A 355 -21.79 -0.29 -15.94
C TYR A 355 -23.16 0.39 -15.94
N GLY A 356 -23.15 1.72 -15.99
CA GLY A 356 -24.37 2.51 -16.08
C GLY A 356 -24.22 3.66 -17.06
N GLU A 357 -25.33 4.02 -17.68
CA GLU A 357 -25.50 5.31 -18.34
C GLU A 357 -26.69 6.03 -17.72
N ARG A 358 -26.57 7.34 -17.57
CA ARG A 358 -27.70 8.20 -17.15
C ARG A 358 -27.60 9.56 -17.80
N THR A 359 -28.77 10.20 -17.90
CA THR A 359 -28.90 11.57 -18.38
C THR A 359 -29.45 12.45 -17.26
N PHE A 360 -28.83 13.59 -17.01
CA PHE A 360 -29.28 14.56 -16.01
C PHE A 360 -28.80 15.98 -16.36
N LYS A 361 -29.36 16.99 -15.69
CA LYS A 361 -28.84 18.36 -15.74
C LYS A 361 -27.75 18.56 -14.68
N PRO A 362 -26.54 19.01 -15.04
CA PRO A 362 -25.46 19.25 -14.08
C PRO A 362 -25.87 20.22 -12.96
N LYS A 363 -25.53 19.90 -11.71
CA LYS A 363 -25.68 20.80 -10.54
C LYS A 363 -24.39 21.56 -10.24
N LYS A 364 -24.45 22.52 -9.31
CA LYS A 364 -23.36 23.49 -9.02
C LYS A 364 -22.08 22.87 -8.46
N ASP A 365 -22.18 21.78 -7.71
CA ASP A 365 -21.07 21.14 -7.00
C ASP A 365 -20.16 20.32 -7.94
N LEU A 366 -20.63 19.97 -9.14
CA LEU A 366 -19.86 19.18 -10.11
C LEU A 366 -18.68 19.94 -10.67
N THR A 367 -17.56 19.24 -10.89
CA THR A 367 -16.41 19.81 -11.57
C THR A 367 -16.02 18.95 -12.77
N PHE A 368 -15.86 19.61 -13.92
CA PHE A 368 -15.46 18.98 -15.16
C PHE A 368 -13.96 19.15 -15.38
N ILE A 369 -13.33 18.11 -15.93
CA ILE A 369 -11.91 18.05 -16.27
C ILE A 369 -11.80 17.78 -17.78
N TYR A 370 -11.03 18.61 -18.49
CA TYR A 370 -10.96 18.61 -19.96
C TYR A 370 -9.68 17.93 -20.48
#